data_AF-A0A7V8RD75-F1
#
_entry.id   AF-A0A7V8RD75-F1
#
_cell.length_a   1.000
_cell.length_b   1.000
_cell.length_c   1.000
_cell.angle_alpha   90.00
_cell.angle_beta   90.00
_cell.angle_gamma   90.00
#
_symmetry.space_group_name_H-M   'P 1'
#
loop_
_entity.id
_entity.type
_entity.pdbx_description
1 polymer ?
#
loop_
_entity_poly.entity_id
_entity_poly.type
_entity_poly.pdbx_seq_one_letter_code
_entity_poly.pdbx_strand_id
1 'polypeptide(L)'
;MIALLALAALQPALATPPPANEIVVIAERMSRIKLRLSRKKGVLKSCRVRASSGDPVVDGYACEAIGACMAEGATKRGPLADCATDKVLAFYMDRKRGPEASE
;
A
#
# COMPACT_ATOMS: atom_id res chain seq x y z
N MET A 1 -39.54 -32.36 -18.17
CA MET A 1 -39.28 -30.90 -18.15
C MET A 1 -39.25 -30.48 -16.69
N ILE A 2 -38.49 -29.43 -16.34
CA ILE A 2 -38.11 -29.00 -14.97
C ILE A 2 -36.86 -29.80 -14.53
N ALA A 3 -35.69 -29.22 -14.25
CA ALA A 3 -35.38 -27.92 -13.68
C ALA A 3 -34.14 -27.27 -14.34
N LEU A 4 -34.32 -26.10 -14.96
CA LEU A 4 -33.32 -25.03 -14.94
C LEU A 4 -33.78 -24.10 -13.81
N LEU A 5 -32.92 -23.82 -12.83
CA LEU A 5 -32.94 -22.60 -11.98
C LEU A 5 -31.91 -22.77 -10.85
N ALA A 6 -30.63 -22.52 -11.16
CA ALA A 6 -29.59 -22.32 -10.15
C ALA A 6 -28.49 -21.39 -10.69
N LEU A 7 -28.87 -20.17 -11.08
CA LEU A 7 -27.91 -19.08 -11.36
C LEU A 7 -28.41 -17.79 -10.67
N ALA A 8 -28.39 -17.80 -9.34
CA ALA A 8 -28.44 -16.61 -8.51
C ALA A 8 -27.60 -16.99 -7.26
N ALA A 9 -26.53 -16.32 -6.86
CA ALA A 9 -26.12 -14.95 -7.06
C ALA A 9 -24.59 -14.88 -7.05
N LEU A 10 -24.00 -14.33 -8.10
CA LEU A 10 -22.64 -13.79 -8.05
C LEU A 10 -22.80 -12.27 -8.00
N GLN A 11 -23.19 -11.74 -6.84
CA GLN A 11 -23.16 -10.29 -6.63
C GLN A 11 -21.71 -9.89 -6.34
N PRO A 12 -21.07 -9.06 -7.18
CA PRO A 12 -19.78 -8.50 -6.82
C PRO A 12 -19.99 -7.61 -5.59
N ALA A 13 -19.39 -7.99 -4.47
CA ALA A 13 -19.36 -7.16 -3.29
C ALA A 13 -18.68 -5.83 -3.65
N LEU A 14 -19.48 -4.79 -3.85
CA LEU A 14 -18.98 -3.43 -3.99
C LEU A 14 -18.37 -3.05 -2.66
N ALA A 15 -17.03 -3.11 -2.59
CA ALA A 15 -16.33 -2.67 -1.39
C ALA A 15 -16.64 -1.20 -1.15
N THR A 16 -17.20 -0.93 0.01
CA THR A 16 -17.44 0.41 0.52
C THR A 16 -16.10 1.16 0.53
N PRO A 17 -16.01 2.34 -0.10
CA PRO A 17 -14.78 3.12 -0.04
C PRO A 17 -14.45 3.45 1.43
N PRO A 18 -13.17 3.41 1.82
CA PRO A 18 -12.78 3.69 3.19
C PRO A 18 -13.26 5.09 3.59
N PRO A 19 -13.71 5.28 4.84
CA PRO A 19 -14.20 6.57 5.30
C PRO A 19 -13.10 7.64 5.15
N ALA A 20 -13.44 8.85 4.70
CA ALA A 20 -12.49 9.92 4.40
C ALA A 20 -11.53 10.24 5.58
N ASN A 21 -12.01 10.14 6.81
CA ASN A 21 -11.20 10.31 8.02
C ASN A 21 -10.04 9.31 8.11
N GLU A 22 -10.25 8.08 7.65
CA GLU A 22 -9.24 7.04 7.66
C GLU A 22 -8.11 7.34 6.67
N ILE A 23 -8.46 7.84 5.48
CA ILE A 23 -7.49 8.28 4.45
C ILE A 23 -6.58 9.38 5.01
N VAL A 24 -7.14 10.36 5.72
CA VAL A 24 -6.37 11.46 6.33
C VAL A 24 -5.40 10.95 7.41
N VAL A 25 -5.85 10.03 8.28
CA VAL A 25 -4.99 9.43 9.31
C VAL A 25 -3.86 8.62 8.68
N ILE A 26 -4.11 7.94 7.56
CA ILE A 26 -3.08 7.17 6.85
C ILE A 26 -2.06 8.12 6.22
N ALA A 27 -2.51 9.14 5.50
CA ALA A 27 -1.62 10.14 4.90
C ALA A 27 -0.74 10.82 5.97
N GLU A 28 -1.32 11.14 7.12
CA GLU A 28 -0.61 11.70 8.27
C GLU A 28 0.39 10.72 8.91
N ARG A 29 0.08 9.42 8.96
CA ARG A 29 1.02 8.39 9.43
C ARG A 29 2.17 8.18 8.44
N MET A 30 1.87 8.20 7.15
CA MET A 30 2.86 8.05 6.09
C MET A 30 3.79 9.26 5.99
N SER A 31 3.30 10.47 6.22
CA SER A 31 4.11 11.70 6.25
C SER A 31 5.18 11.68 7.35
N ARG A 32 4.98 10.88 8.41
CA ARG A 32 5.91 10.71 9.53
C ARG A 32 7.03 9.73 9.22
N ILE A 33 6.87 8.86 8.23
CA ILE A 33 7.90 7.88 7.88
C ILE A 33 9.11 8.62 7.33
N LYS A 34 10.26 8.43 8.00
CA LYS A 34 11.54 8.91 7.48
C LYS A 34 12.38 7.71 7.10
N LEU A 35 12.75 7.61 5.83
CA LEU A 35 13.64 6.55 5.34
C LEU A 35 15.04 7.13 5.08
N ARG A 36 16.07 6.40 5.50
CA ARG A 36 17.45 6.62 5.04
C ARG A 36 17.76 5.63 3.94
N LEU A 37 17.93 6.15 2.73
CA LEU A 37 18.26 5.37 1.55
C LEU A 37 19.76 5.50 1.23
N SER A 38 20.41 4.39 0.91
CA SER A 38 21.74 4.38 0.28
C SER A 38 21.58 3.88 -1.14
N ARG A 39 22.11 4.63 -2.09
CA ARG A 39 21.99 4.34 -3.53
C ARG A 39 23.36 4.41 -4.18
N LYS A 40 23.65 3.47 -5.09
CA LYS A 40 24.89 3.44 -5.87
C LYS A 40 24.55 3.23 -7.34
N LYS A 41 24.96 4.18 -8.20
CA LYS A 41 24.66 4.16 -9.66
C LYS A 41 23.17 3.94 -9.97
N GLY A 42 22.28 4.62 -9.25
CA GLY A 42 20.83 4.49 -9.46
C GLY A 42 20.19 3.22 -8.87
N VAL A 43 20.96 2.34 -8.22
CA VAL A 43 20.47 1.10 -7.58
C VAL A 43 20.38 1.28 -6.07
N LEU A 44 19.29 0.78 -5.46
CA LEU A 44 19.11 0.77 -4.01
C LEU A 44 20.10 -0.23 -3.38
N LYS A 45 20.89 0.23 -2.41
CA LYS A 45 21.85 -0.60 -1.66
C LYS A 45 21.41 -0.88 -0.24
N SER A 46 20.76 0.08 0.39
CA SER A 46 20.06 -0.16 1.64
C SER A 46 18.93 0.84 1.82
N CYS A 47 17.91 0.42 2.54
CA CYS A 47 16.84 1.26 3.07
C CYS A 47 16.74 0.98 4.57
N ARG A 48 16.63 2.04 5.37
CA ARG A 48 16.42 1.94 6.82
C ARG A 48 15.38 2.95 7.27
N VAL A 49 14.41 2.49 8.05
CA VAL A 49 13.46 3.35 8.74
C VAL A 49 14.20 4.14 9.84
N ARG A 50 13.98 5.45 9.88
CA ARG A 50 14.54 6.40 10.85
C ARG A 50 13.48 6.98 11.77
N ALA A 51 12.27 7.15 11.25
CA ALA A 51 11.08 7.48 12.01
C ALA A 51 9.96 6.57 11.53
N SER A 52 9.27 5.95 12.49
CA SER A 52 8.17 5.01 12.27
C SER A 52 6.86 5.75 12.00
N SER A 53 5.99 5.17 11.18
CA SER A 53 4.59 5.59 11.04
C SER A 53 3.71 5.25 12.26
N GLY A 54 4.22 4.41 13.17
CA GLY A 54 3.46 3.79 14.24
C GLY A 54 2.80 2.46 13.85
N ASP A 55 3.01 1.96 12.63
CA ASP A 55 2.62 0.62 12.21
C ASP A 55 3.86 -0.14 11.66
N PRO A 56 4.35 -1.18 12.37
CA PRO A 56 5.58 -1.89 11.99
C PRO A 56 5.47 -2.62 10.65
N VAL A 57 4.24 -2.98 10.22
CA VAL A 57 4.00 -3.65 8.95
C VAL A 57 4.12 -2.65 7.81
N VAL A 58 3.51 -1.46 7.96
CA VAL A 58 3.65 -0.35 7.01
C VAL A 58 5.11 0.09 6.89
N ASP A 59 5.81 0.19 8.02
CA ASP A 59 7.22 0.55 8.07
C ASP A 59 8.12 -0.48 7.37
N GLY A 60 7.83 -1.77 7.54
CA GLY A 60 8.54 -2.86 6.86
C GLY A 60 8.35 -2.79 5.34
N TYR A 61 7.12 -2.57 4.91
CA TYR A 61 6.78 -2.50 3.48
C TYR A 61 7.33 -1.25 2.79
N ALA A 62 7.55 -0.15 3.51
CA ALA A 62 8.06 1.10 2.94
C ALA A 62 9.39 0.94 2.19
N CYS A 63 10.29 0.06 2.67
CA CYS A 63 11.55 -0.20 1.98
C CYS A 63 11.38 -1.06 0.71
N GLU A 64 10.43 -1.98 0.71
CA GLU A 64 10.08 -2.78 -0.46
C GLU A 64 9.48 -1.90 -1.56
N ALA A 65 8.55 -1.02 -1.19
CA ALA A 65 7.95 -0.04 -2.10
C ALA A 65 9.01 0.84 -2.79
N ILE A 66 10.01 1.33 -2.05
CA ILE A 66 11.13 2.08 -2.62
C ILE A 66 11.92 1.24 -3.63
N GLY A 67 12.19 -0.03 -3.31
CA GLY A 67 12.88 -0.95 -4.21
C GLY A 67 12.12 -1.17 -5.52
N ALA A 68 10.81 -1.43 -5.42
CA ALA A 68 9.93 -1.63 -6.57
C ALA A 68 9.85 -0.36 -7.45
N CYS A 69 9.63 0.80 -6.85
CA CYS A 69 9.58 2.08 -7.57
C CYS A 69 10.88 2.40 -8.30
N MET A 70 12.02 2.07 -7.70
CA MET A 70 13.31 2.24 -8.39
C MET A 70 13.47 1.28 -9.57
N ALA A 71 12.96 0.05 -9.48
CA ALA A 71 12.94 -0.90 -10.59
C ALA A 71 12.00 -0.43 -11.72
N GLU A 72 10.93 0.29 -11.38
CA GLU A 72 10.01 0.96 -12.31
C GLU A 72 10.59 2.25 -12.92
N GLY A 73 11.81 2.63 -12.55
CA GLY A 73 12.53 3.78 -13.12
C GLY A 73 12.38 5.08 -12.32
N ALA A 74 11.66 5.08 -11.19
CA ALA A 74 11.54 6.24 -10.32
C ALA A 74 12.88 6.50 -9.57
N THR A 75 13.77 7.25 -10.22
CA THR A 75 15.12 7.50 -9.68
C THR A 75 15.26 8.89 -9.06
N LYS A 76 14.39 9.84 -9.39
CA LYS A 76 14.39 11.19 -8.81
C LYS A 76 13.61 11.23 -7.50
N ARG A 77 13.97 12.15 -6.60
CA ARG A 77 13.40 12.21 -5.24
C ARG A 77 11.87 12.33 -5.21
N GLY A 78 11.30 13.27 -5.96
CA GLY A 78 9.84 13.47 -6.03
C GLY A 78 9.12 12.23 -6.57
N PRO A 79 9.39 11.82 -7.82
CA PRO A 79 8.76 10.63 -8.42
C PRO A 79 8.93 9.34 -7.61
N LEU A 80 10.07 9.17 -6.94
CA LEU A 80 10.29 8.04 -6.05
C LEU A 80 9.42 8.10 -4.80
N ALA A 81 9.25 9.29 -4.22
CA ALA A 81 8.40 9.49 -3.05
C ALA A 81 6.92 9.28 -3.39
N ASP A 82 6.47 9.78 -4.54
CA ASP A 82 5.08 9.64 -5.01
C ASP A 82 4.76 8.16 -5.25
N CYS A 83 5.58 7.47 -6.04
CA CYS A 83 5.40 6.04 -6.29
C CYS A 83 5.43 5.20 -5.00
N ALA A 84 6.35 5.49 -4.08
CA ALA A 84 6.44 4.74 -2.83
C ALA A 84 5.21 4.99 -1.93
N THR A 85 4.71 6.23 -1.90
CA THR A 85 3.47 6.59 -1.21
C THR A 85 2.29 5.80 -1.78
N ASP A 86 2.14 5.76 -3.10
CA ASP A 86 1.03 5.05 -3.74
C ASP A 86 1.05 3.54 -3.42
N LYS A 87 2.22 2.91 -3.48
CA LYS A 87 2.36 1.47 -3.17
C LYS A 87 2.09 1.17 -1.70
N VAL A 88 2.62 1.98 -0.78
CA VAL A 88 2.38 1.77 0.66
C VAL A 88 0.90 2.00 1.01
N LEU A 89 0.26 2.98 0.38
CA LEU A 89 -1.17 3.22 0.53
C LEU A 89 -1.99 2.03 0.02
N ALA A 90 -1.67 1.53 -1.19
CA ALA A 90 -2.33 0.36 -1.76
C ALA A 90 -2.19 -0.87 -0.85
N PHE A 91 -0.98 -1.15 -0.36
CA PHE A 91 -0.72 -2.23 0.59
C PHE A 91 -1.56 -2.10 1.87
N TYR A 92 -1.62 -0.89 2.44
CA TYR A 92 -2.42 -0.63 3.63
C TYR A 92 -3.90 -0.95 3.38
N MET A 93 -4.45 -0.46 2.27
CA MET A 93 -5.86 -0.65 1.91
C MET A 93 -6.20 -2.12 1.65
N ASP A 94 -5.35 -2.85 0.95
CA ASP A 94 -5.53 -4.29 0.71
C ASP A 94 -5.53 -5.08 2.03
N ARG A 95 -4.62 -4.76 2.95
CA ARG A 95 -4.59 -5.38 4.28
C ARG A 95 -5.86 -5.10 5.08
N LYS A 96 -6.36 -3.86 5.01
CA LYS A 96 -7.60 -3.45 5.70
C LYS A 96 -8.85 -4.15 5.12
N ARG A 97 -8.77 -4.69 3.90
CA ARG A 97 -9.86 -5.35 3.21
C ARG A 97 -10.07 -6.83 3.59
N GLY A 98 -9.21 -7.44 4.41
CA GLY A 98 -9.41 -8.82 4.91
C GLY A 98 -9.41 -8.91 6.43
N PRO A 99 -9.86 -10.02 7.06
CA PRO A 99 -10.96 -10.93 6.73
C PRO A 99 -12.25 -10.53 7.49
N GLU A 100 -12.70 -9.27 7.43
CA GLU A 100 -14.07 -8.90 7.87
C GLU A 100 -15.12 -9.12 6.77
N ALA A 101 -14.77 -9.93 5.77
CA ALA A 101 -15.64 -10.45 4.71
C ALA A 101 -15.74 -11.98 4.76
N SER A 102 -15.68 -12.54 5.97
CA SER A 102 -16.08 -13.91 6.25
C SER A 102 -16.91 -13.84 7.53
N GLU A 103 -18.19 -14.09 7.36
CA GLU A 103 -19.21 -14.27 8.40
C GLU A 103 -18.74 -15.12 9.59
#